data_AF-A0A7Y3U0F8-F1
#
_entry.id   AF-A0A7Y3U0F8-F1
#
_cell.length_a   1.000
_cell.length_b   1.000
_cell.length_c   1.000
_cell.angle_alpha   90.00
_cell.angle_beta   90.00
_cell.angle_gamma   90.00
#
_symmetry.space_group_name_H-M   'P 1'
#
loop_
_entity.id
_entity.type
_entity.pdbx_description
1 polymer ?
#
loop_
_entity_poly.entity_id
_entity_poly.type
_entity_poly.pdbx_seq_one_letter_code
_entity_poly.pdbx_strand_id
1 'polypeptide(L)' 'MTHALKMRKQFILDPEKIKTVKKIMKAKTDTEAIDRAMDIVIADSKIRNVLMAIKGKGSIKDIYGRCKN' A
#
# COMPACT_ATOMS: atom_id res chain seq x y z
N MET A 1 22.80 -11.48 -4.99
CA MET A 1 21.90 -10.34 -5.28
C MET A 1 20.85 -10.82 -6.26
N THR A 2 19.63 -11.10 -5.80
CA THR A 2 18.52 -11.51 -6.67
C THR A 2 18.03 -10.28 -7.42
N HIS A 3 18.51 -10.08 -8.66
CA HIS A 3 17.87 -9.12 -9.55
C HIS A 3 16.46 -9.62 -9.83
N ALA A 4 15.46 -8.95 -9.26
CA ALA A 4 14.07 -9.17 -9.68
C ALA A 4 14.02 -9.01 -11.21
N LEU A 5 13.50 -10.02 -11.90
CA LEU A 5 13.35 -10.03 -13.35
C LEU A 5 12.54 -8.80 -13.78
N LYS A 6 13.23 -7.76 -14.28
CA LYS A 6 12.58 -6.58 -14.83
C LYS A 6 12.25 -6.84 -16.29
N MET A 7 10.96 -6.95 -16.59
CA MET A 7 10.45 -7.07 -17.95
C MET A 7 9.81 -5.75 -18.38
N ARG A 8 10.20 -5.24 -19.55
CA ARG A 8 9.54 -4.08 -20.15
C ARG A 8 8.20 -4.50 -20.75
N LYS A 9 7.13 -3.85 -20.31
CA LYS A 9 5.79 -3.94 -20.91
C LYS A 9 5.32 -2.54 -21.31
N GLN A 10 4.60 -2.44 -22.42
CA GLN A 10 4.00 -1.18 -22.87
C GLN A 10 2.53 -1.16 -22.48
N PHE A 11 2.11 -0.07 -21.86
CA PHE A 11 0.73 0.15 -21.43
C PHE A 11 0.25 1.50 -21.98
N ILE A 12 -1.03 1.57 -22.34
CA ILE A 12 -1.71 2.82 -22.65
C ILE A 12 -2.38 3.28 -21.35
N LEU A 13 -1.83 4.33 -20.75
CA LEU A 13 -2.27 4.85 -19.45
C LEU A 13 -2.54 6.35 -19.57
N ASP A 14 -3.41 6.84 -18.69
CA ASP A 14 -3.69 8.26 -18.57
C ASP A 14 -2.44 9.02 -18.05
N PRO A 15 -1.89 9.97 -18.82
CA PRO A 15 -0.67 10.70 -18.46
C PRO A 15 -0.85 11.56 -17.21
N GLU A 16 -2.04 12.11 -16.95
CA GLU A 16 -2.29 12.93 -15.77
C GLU A 16 -2.32 12.08 -14.50
N LYS A 17 -2.82 10.85 -14.58
CA LYS A 17 -2.71 9.88 -13.48
C LYS A 17 -1.26 9.52 -13.19
N ILE A 18 -0.44 9.24 -14.21
CA ILE A 18 0.99 8.94 -14.02
C ILE A 18 1.71 10.11 -13.35
N LYS A 19 1.48 11.34 -13.84
CA LYS A 19 2.07 12.56 -13.28
C LYS A 19 1.68 12.78 -11.82
N THR A 20 0.41 12.51 -11.50
CA THR A 20 -0.10 12.61 -10.13
C THR A 20 0.55 11.56 -9.23
N VAL A 21 0.57 10.29 -9.65
CA VAL A 21 1.20 9.20 -8.90
C VAL A 21 2.69 9.48 -8.67
N LYS A 22 3.41 9.96 -9.68
CA LYS A 22 4.82 10.35 -9.56
C LYS A 22 5.06 11.41 -8.50
N LYS A 23 4.20 12.43 -8.43
CA LYS A 23 4.25 13.47 -7.39
C LYS A 23 3.99 12.89 -6.00
N ILE A 24 2.93 12.10 -5.84
CA ILE A 24 2.57 11.48 -4.55
C ILE A 24 3.72 10.58 -4.06
N MET A 25 4.27 9.75 -4.96
CA MET A 25 5.35 8.81 -4.65
C MET A 25 6.73 9.46 -4.56
N LYS A 26 6.86 10.76 -4.87
CA LYS A 26 8.14 11.50 -4.98
C LYS A 26 9.18 10.74 -5.82
N ALA A 27 8.74 10.11 -6.90
CA ALA A 27 9.57 9.26 -7.73
C ALA A 27 10.27 10.06 -8.83
N LYS A 28 11.47 9.63 -9.22
CA LYS A 28 12.26 10.27 -10.28
C LYS A 28 11.73 9.92 -11.67
N THR A 29 11.27 8.68 -11.83
CA THR A 29 10.76 8.15 -13.12
C THR A 29 9.33 7.65 -13.01
N ASP A 30 8.65 7.59 -14.15
CA ASP A 30 7.26 7.12 -14.22
C ASP A 30 7.19 5.62 -13.89
N THR A 31 8.18 4.84 -14.33
CA THR A 31 8.31 3.42 -13.97
C THR A 31 8.44 3.23 -12.46
N GLU A 32 9.33 3.99 -11.81
CA GLU A 32 9.50 3.93 -10.35
C GLU A 32 8.22 4.34 -9.61
N ALA A 33 7.51 5.35 -10.11
CA ALA A 33 6.25 5.79 -9.53
C ALA A 33 5.19 4.68 -9.55
N ILE A 34 5.02 4.03 -10.70
CA ILE A 34 4.03 2.97 -10.89
C ILE A 34 4.42 1.71 -10.12
N ASP A 35 5.71 1.34 -10.11
CA ASP A 35 6.23 0.18 -9.35
C ASP A 35 5.93 0.32 -7.85
N ARG A 36 6.29 1.46 -7.24
CA ARG A 36 5.98 1.74 -5.83
C ARG A 36 4.49 1.80 -5.54
N ALA A 37 3.69 2.37 -6.46
CA ALA A 37 2.25 2.42 -6.28
C ALA A 37 1.64 1.00 -6.25
N MET A 38 2.13 0.08 -7.08
CA MET A 38 1.71 -1.32 -7.06
C MET A 38 2.07 -2.00 -5.74
N ASP A 39 3.29 -1.78 -5.24
CA ASP A 39 3.74 -2.33 -3.95
C ASP A 39 2.82 -1.90 -2.80
N ILE A 40 2.45 -0.61 -2.76
CA ILE A 40 1.56 -0.05 -1.73
C ILE A 40 0.17 -0.67 -1.82
N VAL A 41 -0.40 -0.82 -3.02
CA VAL A 41 -1.74 -1.42 -3.20
C VAL A 41 -1.73 -2.90 -2.76
N ILE A 42 -0.68 -3.64 -3.09
CA ILE A 42 -0.52 -5.03 -2.65
C ILE A 42 -0.39 -5.10 -1.13
N ALA A 43 0.39 -4.22 -0.52
CA ALA A 43 0.55 -4.15 0.93
C ALA A 43 -0.77 -3.78 1.64
N ASP A 44 -1.49 -2.77 1.15
CA ASP A 44 -2.79 -2.34 1.67
C ASP A 44 -3.81 -3.48 1.63
N SER A 45 -3.89 -4.21 0.52
CA SER A 45 -4.76 -5.39 0.39
C SER A 45 -4.43 -6.46 1.43
N LYS A 46 -3.14 -6.77 1.62
CA LYS A 46 -2.69 -7.72 2.65
C LYS A 46 -3.07 -7.26 4.06
N ILE A 47 -2.82 -5.99 4.39
CA ILE A 47 -3.15 -5.40 5.70
C ILE A 47 -4.65 -5.48 5.95
N ARG A 48 -5.47 -5.07 4.98
CA ARG A 48 -6.94 -5.16 5.09
C ARG A 48 -7.43 -6.57 5.32
N ASN A 49 -6.88 -7.55 4.61
CA ASN A 49 -7.26 -8.96 4.79
C ASN A 49 -6.92 -9.46 6.21
N VAL A 50 -5.74 -9.11 6.73
CA VAL A 50 -5.37 -9.45 8.11
C VAL A 50 -6.31 -8.77 9.11
N LEU A 51 -6.56 -7.46 8.95
CA LEU A 51 -7.46 -6.70 9.81
C LEU A 51 -8.88 -7.28 9.82
N MET A 52 -9.38 -7.72 8.66
CA MET A 52 -10.67 -8.40 8.56
C MET A 52 -10.67 -9.75 9.27
N ALA A 53 -9.59 -10.54 9.16
CA ALA A 53 -9.48 -11.84 9.83
C ALA A 53 -9.41 -11.75 11.36
N ILE A 54 -8.87 -10.65 11.89
CA ILE A 54 -8.77 -10.40 13.35
C ILE A 54 -9.90 -9.54 13.90
N LYS A 55 -10.82 -9.07 13.05
CA LYS A 55 -11.93 -8.19 13.44
C LYS A 55 -12.72 -8.83 14.59
N GLY A 56 -12.90 -8.08 15.67
CA GLY A 56 -13.63 -8.52 16.87
C GLY A 56 -12.86 -9.42 17.84
N LYS A 57 -11.60 -9.76 17.55
CA LYS A 57 -10.75 -10.56 18.45
C LYS A 57 -9.81 -9.72 19.34
N GLY A 58 -9.68 -8.42 19.06
CA GLY A 58 -8.86 -7.51 19.86
C GLY A 58 -9.64 -6.95 21.04
N SER A 59 -9.13 -7.14 22.25
CA SER A 59 -9.61 -6.44 23.45
C SER A 59 -8.64 -5.32 23.81
N ILE A 60 -9.17 -4.14 24.15
CA ILE A 60 -8.38 -3.03 24.69
C ILE A 60 -8.47 -3.14 26.21
N LYS A 61 -7.33 -3.40 26.87
CA LYS A 61 -7.24 -3.41 28.33
C LYS A 61 -7.14 -1.97 28.82
N ASP A 62 -8.16 -1.50 29.52
CA ASP A 62 -8.10 -0.21 30.18
C ASP A 62 -7.25 -0.30 31.46
N ILE A 63 -6.12 0.40 31.45
CA ILE A 63 -5.14 0.42 32.54
C ILE A 63 -5.50 1.47 33.59
N TYR A 64 -6.37 2.43 33.23
CA TYR A 64 -6.74 3.56 34.08
C TYR A 64 -8.12 3.40 34.71
N GLY A 65 -8.84 2.31 34.41
CA GLY A 65 -10.16 2.01 34.99
C GLY A 65 -11.25 3.05 34.66
N ARG A 66 -11.08 3.77 33.56
CA ARG A 66 -12.02 4.75 33.00
C ARG A 66 -13.26 4.10 32.37
N CYS A 67 -13.12 2.87 31.89
CA CYS A 67 -14.21 2.05 31.39
C CYS A 67 -14.77 1.21 32.54
N LYS A 68 -15.66 1.80 33.35
CA LYS A 68 -16.65 1.03 34.11
C LYS A 68 -17.94 0.99 33.28
N ASN A 69 -18.52 -0.22 33.19
CA ASN A 69 -19.72 -0.61 32.42
C ASN A 69 -20.67 0.51 32.00
#